data_AF-A0A6N9ZET6-F1
#
_entry.id   AF-A0A6N9ZET6-F1
#
_cell.length_a   1.000
_cell.length_b   1.000
_cell.length_c   1.000
_cell.angle_alpha   90.00
_cell.angle_beta   90.00
_cell.angle_gamma   90.00
#
_symmetry.space_group_name_H-M   'P 1'
#
loop_
_entity.id
_entity.type
_entity.pdbx_description
1 polymer ?
#
loop_
_entity_poly.entity_id
_entity_poly.type
_entity_poly.pdbx_seq_one_letter_code
_entity_poly.pdbx_strand_id
1 'polypeptide(L)'
;MTGEGPSPPVLVYIPNQRGSHLASEVLRSSGFDVRSAETIPELEFALELLFYKVIVTTTSKIGEVRDLSNLPVVNIQAFVLPNMDASTAEQSSFFDRAAFLKRVQILSDPR
;
A
#
# COMPACT_ATOMS: atom_id res chain seq x y z
N MET A 1 10.31 -20.16 -19.85
CA MET A 1 9.61 -18.99 -20.42
C MET A 1 8.29 -18.83 -19.69
N THR A 2 8.30 -18.23 -18.50
CA THR A 2 7.09 -17.92 -17.74
C THR A 2 6.67 -16.52 -18.19
N GLY A 3 5.51 -16.42 -18.84
CA GLY A 3 4.95 -15.14 -19.25
C GLY A 3 4.61 -14.32 -18.02
N GLU A 4 5.43 -13.31 -17.73
CA GLU A 4 5.02 -12.20 -16.89
C GLU A 4 3.95 -11.43 -17.67
N GLY A 5 2.68 -11.66 -17.30
CA GLY A 5 1.65 -10.66 -17.55
C GLY A 5 2.07 -9.34 -16.88
N PRO A 6 1.53 -8.19 -17.32
CA PRO A 6 1.92 -6.91 -16.74
C PRO A 6 1.70 -6.92 -15.23
N SER A 7 2.75 -6.54 -14.47
CA SER A 7 2.69 -6.42 -13.02
C SER A 7 1.50 -5.55 -12.61
N PRO A 8 0.72 -5.95 -11.59
CA PRO A 8 -0.45 -5.18 -11.18
C PRO A 8 -0.02 -3.77 -10.71
N PRO A 9 -0.59 -2.69 -11.30
CA PRO A 9 -0.25 -1.33 -10.92
C PRO A 9 -0.88 -0.97 -9.57
N VAL A 10 -0.04 -0.55 -8.63
CA VAL A 10 -0.36 -0.16 -7.25
C VAL A 10 0.02 1.30 -7.04
N LEU A 11 -0.88 2.07 -6.45
CA LEU A 11 -0.61 3.45 -6.03
C LEU A 11 -0.39 3.49 -4.51
N VAL A 12 0.71 4.05 -4.06
CA VAL A 12 0.99 4.31 -2.64
C VAL A 12 0.73 5.78 -2.36
N TYR A 13 -0.28 6.07 -1.54
CA TYR A 13 -0.55 7.42 -1.05
C TYR A 13 -0.31 7.50 0.45
N ILE A 14 0.85 8.01 0.84
CA ILE A 14 1.23 8.20 2.24
C ILE A 14 1.91 9.57 2.35
N PRO A 15 1.33 10.56 3.06
CA PRO A 15 1.92 11.89 3.26
C PRO A 15 3.00 11.84 4.35
N ASN A 16 3.95 10.93 4.16
CA ASN A 16 5.16 10.75 4.94
C ASN A 16 6.17 10.10 4.00
N GLN A 17 7.17 10.87 3.59
CA GLN A 17 8.17 10.47 2.59
C GLN A 17 8.81 9.10 2.92
N ARG A 18 9.21 8.90 4.18
CA ARG A 18 9.82 7.63 4.62
C ARG A 18 8.85 6.46 4.54
N GLY A 19 7.62 6.63 5.01
CA GLY A 19 6.58 5.61 4.96
C GLY A 19 6.19 5.25 3.52
N SER A 20 6.03 6.26 2.67
CA SER A 20 5.76 6.11 1.24
C SER A 20 6.86 5.33 0.53
N HIS A 21 8.13 5.72 0.78
CA HIS A 21 9.29 5.04 0.22
C HIS A 21 9.38 3.59 0.67
N LEU A 22 9.31 3.30 1.98
CA LEU A 22 9.39 1.94 2.50
C LEU A 22 8.27 1.04 2.00
N ALA A 23 7.02 1.54 1.96
CA ALA A 23 5.89 0.79 1.40
C ALA A 23 6.11 0.48 -0.08
N SER A 24 6.60 1.46 -0.84
CA SER A 24 6.88 1.31 -2.27
C SER A 24 7.97 0.27 -2.53
N GLU A 25 9.08 0.31 -1.78
CA GLU A 25 10.18 -0.64 -1.93
C GLU A 25 9.76 -2.07 -1.59
N VAL A 26 8.95 -2.26 -0.55
CA VAL A 26 8.40 -3.57 -0.16
C VAL A 26 7.55 -4.16 -1.29
N LEU A 27 6.72 -3.33 -1.94
CA LEU A 27 5.85 -3.74 -3.04
C LEU A 27 6.66 -4.03 -4.32
N ARG A 28 7.58 -3.14 -4.72
CA ARG A 28 8.44 -3.33 -5.90
C ARG A 28 9.28 -4.60 -5.79
N SER A 29 9.88 -4.83 -4.61
CA SER A 29 10.64 -6.06 -4.32
C SER A 29 9.81 -7.34 -4.41
N SER A 30 8.48 -7.22 -4.47
CA SER A 30 7.53 -8.33 -4.56
C SER A 30 6.88 -8.44 -5.95
N GLY A 31 7.34 -7.65 -6.93
CA GLY A 31 6.91 -7.73 -8.33
C GLY A 31 5.73 -6.83 -8.73
N PHE A 32 5.30 -5.91 -7.86
CA PHE A 32 4.26 -4.94 -8.20
C PHE A 32 4.84 -3.76 -9.00
N ASP A 33 4.04 -3.19 -9.92
CA ASP A 33 4.35 -1.90 -10.54
C ASP A 33 3.84 -0.79 -9.60
N VAL A 34 4.73 0.02 -9.06
CA VAL A 34 4.40 0.92 -7.94
C VAL A 34 4.70 2.37 -8.26
N ARG A 35 3.67 3.19 -8.17
CA ARG A 35 3.78 4.64 -8.12
C ARG A 35 3.46 5.17 -6.72
N SER A 36 4.11 6.26 -6.34
CA SER A 36 3.90 6.90 -5.05
C SER A 36 3.41 8.33 -5.24
N ALA A 37 2.52 8.77 -4.36
CA ALA A 37 2.09 10.14 -4.19
C ALA A 37 2.20 10.51 -2.70
N GLU A 38 2.69 11.70 -2.41
CA GLU A 38 2.85 12.22 -1.05
C GLU A 38 1.87 13.37 -0.77
N THR A 39 1.32 13.98 -1.83
CA THR A 39 0.36 15.09 -1.75
C THR A 39 -0.96 14.76 -2.47
N ILE A 40 -2.02 15.52 -2.15
CA ILE A 40 -3.32 15.36 -2.84
C ILE A 40 -3.20 15.65 -4.35
N PRO A 41 -2.56 16.74 -4.80
CA PRO A 41 -2.40 16.99 -6.24
C PRO A 41 -1.64 15.87 -6.97
N GLU A 42 -0.64 15.26 -6.33
CA GLU A 42 0.05 14.09 -6.89
C GLU A 42 -0.85 12.86 -6.98
N LEU A 43 -1.72 12.66 -5.98
CA LEU A 43 -2.71 11.57 -5.98
C LEU A 43 -3.71 11.76 -7.12
N GLU A 44 -4.28 12.95 -7.28
CA GLU A 44 -5.20 13.29 -8.37
C GLU A 44 -4.55 13.07 -9.73
N PHE A 45 -3.35 13.64 -9.93
CA PHE A 45 -2.59 13.48 -11.16
C PHE A 45 -2.25 12.01 -11.45
N ALA A 46 -1.88 11.24 -10.43
CA ALA A 46 -1.63 9.81 -10.58
C ALA A 46 -2.88 9.08 -11.07
N LEU A 47 -4.04 9.33 -10.44
CA LEU A 47 -5.32 8.69 -10.74
C LEU A 47 -5.83 9.00 -12.16
N GLU A 48 -5.51 10.18 -12.70
CA GLU A 48 -5.84 10.55 -14.08
C GLU A 48 -4.99 9.82 -15.13
N LEU A 49 -3.72 9.55 -14.80
CA LEU A 49 -2.75 9.04 -15.78
C LEU A 49 -2.72 7.52 -15.93
N LEU A 50 -3.12 6.77 -14.91
CA LEU A 50 -2.93 5.31 -14.87
C LEU A 50 -4.12 4.59 -14.25
N PHE A 51 -4.41 3.41 -14.80
CA PHE A 51 -5.41 2.49 -14.26
C PHE A 51 -4.82 1.62 -13.17
N TYR A 52 -4.65 2.17 -11.96
CA TYR A 52 -4.25 1.37 -10.79
C TYR A 52 -5.36 0.40 -10.40
N LYS A 53 -4.98 -0.70 -9.75
CA LYS A 53 -5.92 -1.70 -9.24
C LYS A 53 -6.20 -1.54 -7.75
N VAL A 54 -5.28 -0.95 -7.00
CA VAL A 54 -5.37 -0.80 -5.55
C VAL A 54 -4.54 0.38 -5.08
N ILE A 55 -5.02 1.05 -4.04
CA ILE A 55 -4.35 2.16 -3.38
C ILE A 55 -3.93 1.74 -1.97
N VAL A 56 -2.66 1.88 -1.63
CA VAL A 56 -2.12 1.67 -0.29
C VAL A 56 -2.04 3.02 0.42
N THR A 57 -2.61 3.13 1.61
CA THR A 57 -2.63 4.37 2.38
C THR A 57 -2.66 4.12 3.89
N THR A 58 -2.77 5.18 4.69
CA THR A 58 -2.94 5.13 6.15
C THR A 58 -4.38 5.41 6.56
N THR A 59 -4.75 5.02 7.78
CA THR A 59 -6.12 5.19 8.32
C THR A 59 -6.64 6.63 8.18
N SER A 60 -5.78 7.61 8.50
CA SER A 60 -6.15 9.03 8.46
C SER A 60 -6.41 9.57 7.04
N LYS A 61 -6.00 8.83 6.01
CA LYS A 61 -6.06 9.24 4.60
C LYS A 61 -7.07 8.45 3.77
N ILE A 62 -7.74 7.47 4.37
CA ILE A 62 -8.76 6.66 3.70
C ILE A 62 -9.91 7.55 3.18
N GLY A 63 -10.37 8.53 3.97
CA GLY A 63 -11.44 9.45 3.55
C GLY A 63 -11.08 10.18 2.26
N GLU A 64 -9.90 10.84 2.26
CA GLU A 64 -9.38 11.57 1.09
C GLU A 64 -9.27 10.67 -0.15
N VAL A 65 -8.75 9.44 0.00
CA VAL A 65 -8.65 8.50 -1.13
C VAL A 65 -10.04 8.09 -1.64
N ARG A 66 -11.01 7.93 -0.76
CA ARG A 66 -12.38 7.51 -1.10
C ARG A 66 -13.19 8.61 -1.78
N ASP A 67 -12.92 9.86 -1.44
CA ASP A 67 -13.53 11.02 -2.10
C ASP A 67 -13.04 11.15 -3.56
N LEU A 68 -11.79 10.74 -3.84
CA LEU A 68 -11.16 10.85 -5.16
C LEU A 68 -11.28 9.57 -6.01
N SER A 69 -11.49 8.40 -5.40
CA SER A 69 -11.45 7.12 -6.11
C SER A 69 -12.29 6.03 -5.47
N ASN A 70 -12.91 5.21 -6.32
CA ASN A 70 -13.61 3.98 -5.93
C ASN A 70 -12.69 2.73 -5.92
N LEU A 71 -11.40 2.88 -6.23
CA LEU A 71 -10.45 1.76 -6.26
C LEU A 71 -10.27 1.15 -4.87
N PRO A 72 -10.09 -0.17 -4.73
CA PRO A 72 -9.77 -0.85 -3.47
C PRO A 72 -8.67 -0.14 -2.67
N VAL A 73 -8.85 -0.03 -1.35
CA VAL A 73 -7.91 0.64 -0.44
C VAL A 73 -7.37 -0.36 0.57
N VAL A 74 -6.05 -0.33 0.73
CA VAL A 74 -5.31 -1.10 1.73
C VAL A 74 -4.75 -0.13 2.76
N ASN A 75 -5.22 -0.25 3.99
CA ASN A 75 -4.64 0.46 5.12
C ASN A 75 -3.38 -0.26 5.59
N ILE A 76 -2.19 0.31 5.36
CA ILE A 76 -0.92 -0.29 5.76
C ILE A 76 -0.80 -0.48 7.28
N GLN A 77 -1.46 0.36 8.07
CA GLN A 77 -1.42 0.28 9.53
C GLN A 77 -2.15 -0.95 10.07
N ALA A 78 -3.05 -1.56 9.30
CA ALA A 78 -3.73 -2.80 9.67
C ALA A 78 -2.79 -4.02 9.77
N PHE A 79 -1.55 -3.89 9.27
CA PHE A 79 -0.53 -4.93 9.30
C PHE A 79 0.57 -4.66 10.34
N VAL A 80 0.43 -3.61 11.14
CA VAL A 80 1.29 -3.35 12.29
C VAL A 80 0.67 -4.04 13.50
N LEU A 81 1.25 -5.17 13.90
CA LEU A 81 0.73 -6.01 14.97
C LEU A 81 1.47 -5.75 16.28
N PRO A 82 0.78 -5.80 17.43
CA PRO A 82 1.44 -5.72 18.73
C PRO A 82 2.28 -6.98 18.96
N ASN A 83 3.51 -6.82 19.47
CA ASN A 83 4.31 -7.94 19.93
C ASN A 83 3.82 -8.37 21.31
N MET A 84 3.12 -9.49 21.39
CA MET A 84 2.51 -9.98 22.64
C MET A 84 3.53 -10.62 23.60
N ASP A 85 4.74 -10.93 23.14
CA ASP A 85 5.81 -11.56 23.94
C ASP A 85 6.74 -10.55 24.65
N ALA A 86 6.52 -9.24 24.47
CA ALA A 86 7.33 -8.21 25.10
C ALA A 86 6.99 -8.08 26.60
N SER A 87 7.68 -8.87 27.44
CA SER A 87 7.60 -8.83 28.92
C SER A 87 8.20 -7.56 29.54
N THR A 88 8.48 -6.53 28.75
CA THR A 88 9.14 -5.29 29.15
C THR A 88 8.44 -4.12 28.47
N ALA A 89 8.33 -3.00 29.18
CA ALA A 89 7.45 -1.85 28.94
C ALA A 89 7.64 -1.06 27.63
N GLU A 90 8.31 -1.62 26.63
CA GLU A 90 8.38 -1.10 25.27
C GLU A 90 7.58 -2.04 24.38
N GLN A 91 6.32 -1.67 24.12
CA GLN A 91 5.45 -2.36 23.16
C GLN A 91 6.11 -2.32 21.78
N SER A 92 6.94 -3.31 21.49
CA SER A 92 7.48 -3.52 20.16
C SER A 92 6.30 -3.88 19.26
N SER A 93 6.17 -3.20 18.13
CA SER A 93 5.22 -3.58 17.08
C SER A 93 6.01 -4.16 15.92
N PHE A 94 5.45 -5.16 15.24
CA PHE A 94 6.07 -5.73 14.05
C PHE A 94 5.14 -5.56 12.85
N PHE A 95 5.73 -5.43 11.67
CA PHE A 95 4.99 -5.30 10.43
C PHE A 95 4.85 -6.68 9.77
N ASP A 96 3.62 -7.16 9.63
CA ASP A 96 3.30 -8.40 8.91
C ASP A 96 3.33 -8.15 7.40
N ARG A 97 4.56 -8.19 6.85
CA ARG A 97 4.81 -8.03 5.42
C ARG A 97 4.06 -9.06 4.57
N ALA A 98 3.96 -10.30 5.03
CA ALA A 98 3.35 -11.37 4.25
C ALA A 98 1.84 -11.16 4.11
N ALA A 99 1.16 -10.81 5.20
CA ALA A 99 -0.27 -10.47 5.17
C ALA A 99 -0.54 -9.21 4.33
N PHE A 100 0.33 -8.20 4.43
CA PHE A 100 0.23 -6.98 3.62
C PHE A 100 0.29 -7.29 2.12
N LEU A 101 1.34 -7.98 1.67
CA LEU A 101 1.52 -8.33 0.25
C LEU A 101 0.38 -9.21 -0.26
N LYS A 102 -0.05 -10.20 0.53
CA LYS A 102 -1.18 -11.05 0.20
C LYS A 102 -2.47 -10.24 0.01
N ARG A 103 -2.72 -9.23 0.85
CA ARG A 103 -3.89 -8.36 0.71
C ARG A 103 -3.83 -7.54 -0.58
N VAL A 104 -2.67 -6.95 -0.88
CA VAL A 104 -2.48 -6.16 -2.11
C VAL A 104 -2.66 -7.05 -3.35
N GLN A 105 -2.14 -8.28 -3.34
CA GLN A 105 -2.31 -9.23 -4.43
C GLN A 105 -3.79 -9.58 -4.68
N ILE A 106 -4.53 -9.94 -3.64
CA ILE A 106 -5.96 -10.31 -3.75
C ILE A 106 -6.80 -9.17 -4.35
N LEU A 107 -6.49 -7.92 -3.98
CA LEU A 107 -7.25 -6.76 -4.44
C LEU A 107 -6.80 -6.26 -5.83
N SER A 108 -5.58 -6.57 -6.25
CA SER A 108 -5.05 -6.13 -7.53
C SER A 108 -5.33 -7.08 -8.70
N ASP A 109 -5.52 -8.37 -8.41
CA ASP A 109 -5.97 -9.39 -9.36
C ASP A 109 -7.04 -10.27 -8.69
N PRO A 110 -8.30 -9.79 -8.63
CA PRO A 110 -9.42 -10.60 -8.16
C PRO A 110 -9.75 -11.65 -9.23
N ARG A 111 -9.02 -12.77 -9.20
CA ARG A 111 -9.35 -13.96 -10.00
C ARG A 111 -10.66 -14.59 -9.57
#